data_AF-A0A7Z9CTI1-F1
#
_entry.id   AF-A0A7Z9CTI1-F1
#
_cell.length_a   1.000
_cell.length_b   1.000
_cell.length_c   1.000
_cell.angle_alpha   90.00
_cell.angle_beta   90.00
_cell.angle_gamma   90.00
#
_symmetry.space_group_name_H-M   'P 1'
#
loop_
_entity.id
_entity.type
_entity.pdbx_description
1 polymer ?
#
loop_
_entity_poly.entity_id
_entity_poly.type
_entity_poly.pdbx_seq_one_letter_code
_entity_poly.pdbx_strand_id
1 'polypeptide(L)' 'MKHTTLSIKELECLEHLRNVGQFVGELMQVQDSTSLRRDPAQQLQLTSVIYLMTAQLDGVVERCNHRWFTGEGNV' A
#
# COMPACT_ATOMS: atom_id res chain seq x y z
N MET A 1 21.38 13.60 9.38
CA MET A 1 20.33 12.92 8.60
C MET A 1 19.28 13.97 8.27
N LYS A 2 18.93 14.18 7.00
CA LYS A 2 17.82 15.09 6.67
C LYS A 2 16.52 14.32 6.91
N HIS A 3 15.60 14.90 7.65
CA HIS A 3 14.31 14.27 7.95
C HIS A 3 13.31 14.68 6.87
N THR A 4 12.73 13.70 6.17
CA THR A 4 11.62 13.96 5.26
C THR A 4 10.33 13.93 6.07
N THR A 5 9.66 15.07 6.20
CA THR A 5 8.35 15.14 6.86
C THR A 5 7.26 14.67 5.90
N LEU A 6 6.47 13.68 6.31
CA LEU A 6 5.28 13.24 5.57
C LEU A 6 4.14 14.22 5.82
N SER A 7 3.37 14.55 4.77
CA SER A 7 2.12 15.28 4.93
C SER A 7 1.04 14.37 5.54
N ILE A 8 0.01 14.98 6.14
CA ILE A 8 -1.14 14.25 6.70
C ILE A 8 -1.80 13.35 5.65
N LYS A 9 -1.97 13.84 4.41
CA LYS A 9 -2.55 13.06 3.30
C LYS A 9 -1.73 11.82 2.95
N GLU A 10 -0.41 11.90 3.08
CA GLU A 10 0.46 10.75 2.84
C GLU A 10 0.40 9.75 3.97
N LEU A 11 0.25 10.23 5.21
CA LEU A 11 0.02 9.37 6.36
C LEU A 11 -1.32 8.62 6.24
N GLU A 12 -2.40 9.31 5.86
CA GLU A 12 -3.72 8.71 5.59
C GLU A 12 -3.64 7.66 4.46
N CYS A 13 -2.92 7.98 3.37
CA CYS A 13 -2.68 7.04 2.27
C CYS A 13 -1.93 5.79 2.74
N LEU A 14 -0.86 5.96 3.54
CA LEU A 14 -0.11 4.84 4.10
C LEU A 14 -0.95 3.99 5.06
N GLU A 15 -1.81 4.62 5.86
CA GLU A 15 -2.75 3.91 6.73
C GLU A 15 -3.75 3.09 5.92
N HIS A 16 -4.31 3.65 4.85
CA HIS A 16 -5.18 2.91 3.94
C HIS A 16 -4.45 1.71 3.31
N LEU A 17 -3.22 1.91 2.85
CA LEU A 17 -2.42 0.84 2.27
C LEU A 17 -2.14 -0.27 3.27
N ARG A 18 -1.80 0.09 4.51
CA ARG A 18 -1.64 -0.88 5.61
C ARG A 18 -2.93 -1.67 5.82
N ASN A 19 -4.08 -1.00 5.92
CA ASN A 19 -5.37 -1.64 6.19
C ASN A 19 -5.75 -2.62 5.05
N VAL A 20 -5.52 -2.23 3.80
CA VAL A 20 -5.76 -3.10 2.64
C VAL A 20 -4.81 -4.32 2.67
N GLY A 21 -3.54 -4.12 3.04
CA GLY A 21 -2.59 -5.23 3.21
C GLY A 21 -3.01 -6.23 4.28
N GLN A 22 -3.53 -5.74 5.42
CA GLN A 22 -4.08 -6.60 6.48
C GLN A 22 -5.29 -7.39 5.97
N PHE A 23 -6.23 -6.74 5.29
CA PHE A 23 -7.39 -7.39 4.70
C PHE A 23 -7.01 -8.49 3.70
N VAL A 24 -6.06 -8.21 2.80
CA VAL A 24 -5.52 -9.19 1.85
C VAL A 24 -4.89 -10.39 2.56
N GLY A 25 -4.11 -10.14 3.62
CA GLY A 25 -3.48 -11.20 4.43
C GLY A 25 -4.50 -12.08 5.17
N GLU A 26 -5.55 -11.48 5.73
CA GLU A 26 -6.66 -12.21 6.36
C GLU A 26 -7.42 -13.07 5.34
N LEU A 27 -7.70 -12.51 4.16
CA LEU A 27 -8.37 -13.24 3.08
C LEU A 27 -7.55 -14.46 2.62
N MET A 28 -6.22 -14.31 2.53
CA MET A 28 -5.33 -15.43 2.19
C MET A 28 -5.28 -16.49 3.30
N GLN A 29 -5.22 -16.10 4.57
CA GLN A 29 -5.21 -17.06 5.70
C GLN A 29 -6.51 -17.86 5.79
N VAL A 30 -7.67 -17.21 5.60
CA VAL A 30 -8.97 -17.91 5.57
C VAL A 30 -9.01 -18.90 4.41
N GLN A 31 -8.51 -18.50 3.22
CA GLN A 31 -8.46 -19.40 2.06
C GLN A 31 -7.49 -20.57 2.24
N ASP A 32 -6.32 -20.39 2.86
CA ASP A 32 -5.37 -21.51 3.07
C ASP A 32 -5.90 -22.52 4.11
N SER A 33 -6.72 -22.07 5.06
CA SER A 33 -7.36 -22.93 6.06
C SER A 33 -8.49 -23.81 5.49
N THR A 34 -9.10 -23.38 4.38
CA THR A 34 -10.10 -24.13 3.62
C THR A 34 -9.45 -24.68 2.35
N SER A 35 -9.13 -25.97 2.28
CA SER A 35 -8.48 -26.62 1.13
C SER A 35 -9.24 -26.57 -0.22
N LEU A 36 -10.24 -25.69 -0.36
CA LEU A 36 -10.97 -25.40 -1.58
C LEU A 36 -10.10 -24.58 -2.54
N ARG A 37 -9.97 -25.12 -3.74
CA ARG A 37 -9.40 -24.46 -4.92
C ARG A 37 -9.90 -23.02 -5.02
N ARG A 38 -8.96 -22.07 -5.12
CA ARG A 38 -9.21 -20.63 -5.22
C ARG A 38 -10.27 -20.33 -6.27
N ASP A 39 -11.32 -19.61 -5.88
CA ASP A 39 -12.26 -19.05 -6.85
C ASP A 39 -11.47 -18.11 -7.77
N PRO A 40 -11.44 -18.35 -9.10
CA PRO A 40 -10.73 -17.48 -10.05
C PRO A 40 -11.12 -16.01 -9.92
N ALA A 41 -12.37 -15.71 -9.55
CA ALA A 41 -12.82 -14.33 -9.35
C ALA A 41 -12.16 -13.68 -8.12
N GLN A 42 -12.04 -14.42 -7.00
CA GLN A 42 -11.36 -13.95 -5.80
C GLN A 42 -9.86 -13.75 -6.04
N GLN A 43 -9.22 -14.62 -6.81
CA GLN A 43 -7.81 -14.47 -7.18
C GLN A 43 -7.58 -13.23 -8.05
N LEU A 44 -8.49 -12.96 -8.99
CA LEU A 44 -8.45 -11.76 -9.82
C LEU A 44 -8.61 -10.50 -8.96
N GLN A 45 -9.59 -10.49 -8.05
CA GLN A 45 -9.82 -9.39 -7.11
C GLN A 45 -8.60 -9.12 -6.23
N LEU A 46 -8.01 -10.17 -5.66
CA LEU A 46 -6.78 -10.06 -4.86
C LEU A 46 -5.64 -9.44 -5.65
N THR A 47 -5.46 -9.88 -6.89
CA THR A 47 -4.44 -9.35 -7.81
C THR A 47 -4.67 -7.87 -8.09
N SER A 48 -5.93 -7.46 -8.32
CA SER A 48 -6.29 -6.06 -8.52
C SER A 48 -6.05 -5.20 -7.28
N VAL A 49 -6.36 -5.71 -6.10
CA VAL A 49 -6.14 -5.00 -4.82
C VAL A 49 -4.65 -4.81 -4.57
N ILE A 50 -3.84 -5.86 -4.75
CA ILE A 50 -2.37 -5.78 -4.60
C ILE A 50 -1.79 -4.78 -5.60
N TYR A 51 -2.22 -4.82 -6.87
CA TYR A 51 -1.78 -3.85 -7.88
C TYR A 51 -2.10 -2.40 -7.47
N LEU A 52 -3.32 -2.14 -6.99
CA LEU A 52 -3.73 -0.82 -6.54
C LEU A 52 -2.93 -0.35 -5.32
N MET A 53 -2.61 -1.25 -4.39
CA MET A 53 -1.73 -0.94 -3.26
C MET A 53 -0.33 -0.54 -3.73
N THR A 54 0.27 -1.30 -4.65
CA THR A 54 1.60 -1.01 -5.19
C THR A 54 1.64 0.35 -5.87
N ALA A 55 0.66 0.65 -6.74
CA ALA A 55 0.60 1.94 -7.44
C ALA A 55 0.48 3.14 -6.47
N GLN A 56 -0.29 2.98 -5.39
CA GLN A 56 -0.42 4.03 -4.38
C GLN A 56 0.86 4.20 -3.54
N LEU A 57 1.54 3.11 -3.20
CA LEU A 57 2.85 3.14 -2.54
C LEU A 57 3.90 3.84 -3.41
N ASP A 58 3.96 3.51 -4.70
CA ASP A 58 4.90 4.14 -5.65
C ASP A 58 4.69 5.65 -5.69
N GLY A 59 3.44 6.12 -5.74
CA GLY A 59 3.13 7.55 -5.69
C GLY A 59 3.59 8.24 -4.39
N VAL A 60 3.52 7.57 -3.23
CA VAL A 60 4.07 8.10 -1.97
C VAL A 60 5.59 8.17 -2.03
N VAL A 61 6.25 7.13 -2.54
CA VAL A 61 7.72 7.07 -2.68
C VAL A 61 8.22 8.16 -3.62
N GLU A 62 7.57 8.36 -4.76
CA GLU A 62 7.91 9.43 -5.72
C GLU A 62 7.83 10.81 -5.08
N ARG A 63 6.77 11.11 -4.32
CA ARG A 63 6.63 12.40 -3.63
C ARG A 63 7.66 12.61 -2.52
N CYS A 64 7.98 11.56 -1.77
CA CYS A 64 9.05 11.59 -0.77
C CYS A 64 10.40 11.88 -1.43
N ASN A 65 10.71 11.21 -2.54
CA ASN A 65 11.93 11.45 -3.30
C ASN A 65 11.93 12.85 -3.91
N HIS A 66 10.82 13.32 -4.47
CA HIS A 66 10.70 14.65 -5.03
C HIS A 66 10.96 15.72 -3.96
N ARG A 67 10.31 15.66 -2.80
CA ARG A 67 10.57 16.58 -1.67
C ARG A 67 12.00 16.52 -1.16
N TRP A 68 12.62 15.33 -1.18
CA TRP A 68 14.03 15.17 -0.84
C TRP A 68 14.94 15.92 -1.84
N PHE A 69 14.65 15.82 -3.14
CA PHE A 69 15.40 16.49 -4.19
C PHE A 69 15.13 18.01 -4.24
N THR A 70 13.90 18.47 -3.99
CA THR A 70 13.53 19.89 -4.02
C THR A 70 13.89 20.63 -2.74
N GLY A 71 14.19 19.92 -1.64
CA GLY A 71 14.63 20.53 -0.38
C GLY A 71 13.52 21.23 0.41
N GLU A 72 12.25 21.05 0.04
CA GLU A 72 11.06 21.65 0.66
C GLU A 72 10.77 21.16 2.10
N GLY A 73 11.65 20.37 2.70
CA GLY A 73 11.59 19.96 4.10
C GLY A 73 12.36 20.84 5.08
N ASN A 74 12.93 21.98 4.64
CA ASN A 74 13.76 22.87 5.46
C ASN A 74 13.04 24.19 5.83
N VAL A 75 11.86 24.12 6.45
CA VAL A 75 11.26 25.26 7.16
C VAL A 75 10.88 24.83 8.57
#